data_AF-S4NW05-F1
#
_entry.id   AF-S4NW05-F1
#
_cell.length_a   1.000
_cell.length_b   1.000
_cell.length_c   1.000
_cell.angle_alpha   90.00
_cell.angle_beta   90.00
_cell.angle_gamma   90.00
#
_symmetry.space_group_name_H-M   'P 1'
#
loop_
_entity.id
_entity.type
_entity.pdbx_description
1 polymer ?
#
loop_
_entity_poly.entity_id
_entity_poly.type
_entity_poly.pdbx_seq_one_letter_code
_entity_poly.pdbx_strand_id
1 'polypeptide(L)'
;EDYVQGIAKIIQRDFFPDLEKLKAQNDFLEAQENRDYVRLRELTRKYSGNRPPTEPYNSPATFDTPGVDRPFSPSVQNQTAPSTVGSNVMDKPKDITENHTLDSYLATHTSEDNASYDRVIALENK
;
A
#
# COMPACT_ATOMS: atom_id res chain seq x y z
N GLU A 1 -9.21 21.51 0.07
CA GLU A 1 -8.78 20.13 0.42
C GLU A 1 -9.22 19.09 -0.61
N ASP A 2 -10.52 18.84 -0.80
CA ASP A 2 -11.01 17.70 -1.62
C ASP A 2 -10.56 17.71 -3.09
N TYR A 3 -10.52 18.88 -3.75
CA TYR A 3 -10.01 19.01 -5.12
C TYR A 3 -8.53 18.61 -5.23
N VAL A 4 -7.69 19.11 -4.32
CA VAL A 4 -6.24 18.81 -4.30
C VAL A 4 -6.01 17.33 -3.96
N GLN A 5 -6.82 16.77 -3.08
CA GLN A 5 -6.77 15.34 -2.79
C GLN A 5 -7.20 14.50 -4.00
N GLY A 6 -8.25 14.91 -4.71
CA GLY A 6 -8.72 14.24 -5.92
C GLY A 6 -7.70 14.26 -7.05
N ILE A 7 -7.10 15.41 -7.33
CA ILE A 7 -6.07 15.52 -8.38
C ILE A 7 -4.81 14.71 -8.01
N ALA A 8 -4.39 14.73 -6.74
CA ALA A 8 -3.24 13.95 -6.28
C ALA A 8 -3.45 12.44 -6.45
N LYS A 9 -4.67 11.95 -6.17
CA LYS A 9 -5.04 10.54 -6.39
C LYS A 9 -4.97 10.15 -7.86
N ILE A 10 -5.50 10.98 -8.76
CA ILE A 10 -5.47 10.72 -10.21
C ILE A 10 -4.02 10.71 -10.71
N ILE A 11 -3.22 11.69 -10.31
CA ILE A 11 -1.80 11.77 -10.68
C ILE A 11 -1.04 10.53 -10.19
N GLN A 12 -1.22 10.14 -8.93
CA GLN A 12 -0.54 8.96 -8.39
C GLN A 12 -0.96 7.69 -9.13
N ARG A 13 -2.26 7.51 -9.43
CA ARG A 13 -2.76 6.34 -10.16
C ARG A 13 -2.15 6.23 -11.56
N ASP A 14 -2.14 7.32 -12.31
CA ASP A 14 -1.82 7.29 -13.75
C ASP A 14 -0.32 7.45 -14.04
N PHE A 15 0.39 8.24 -13.23
CA PHE A 15 1.79 8.59 -13.49
C PHE A 15 2.77 7.95 -12.50
N PHE A 16 2.31 7.54 -11.32
CA PHE A 16 3.17 6.96 -10.29
C PHE A 16 2.59 5.69 -9.65
N PRO A 17 2.27 4.65 -10.45
CA PRO A 17 1.62 3.43 -9.95
C PRO A 17 2.45 2.72 -8.87
N ASP A 18 3.78 2.78 -8.97
CA ASP A 18 4.72 2.15 -8.04
C ASP A 18 5.10 3.04 -6.84
N LEU A 19 4.51 4.24 -6.69
CA LEU A 19 4.90 5.18 -5.63
C LEU A 19 4.79 4.59 -4.23
N GLU A 20 3.72 3.83 -3.98
CA GLU A 20 3.51 3.19 -2.69
C GLU A 20 4.60 2.14 -2.39
N LYS A 21 4.94 1.33 -3.39
CA LYS A 21 6.02 0.33 -3.28
C LYS A 21 7.37 1.00 -3.05
N LEU A 22 7.65 2.09 -3.77
CA LEU A 22 8.92 2.81 -3.64
C LEU A 22 9.06 3.46 -2.26
N LYS A 23 7.98 4.06 -1.73
CA LYS A 23 7.94 4.57 -0.36
C LYS A 23 8.22 3.47 0.66
N ALA A 24 7.58 2.31 0.50
CA ALA A 24 7.82 1.16 1.37
C ALA A 24 9.27 0.67 1.34
N GLN A 25 9.90 0.64 0.17
CA GLN A 25 11.31 0.27 0.05
C GLN A 25 12.22 1.29 0.72
N ASN A 26 11.93 2.58 0.56
CA ASN A 26 12.70 3.64 1.21
C ASN A 26 12.58 3.57 2.75
N ASP A 27 11.35 3.43 3.26
CA ASP A 27 11.07 3.23 4.68
C ASP A 27 11.80 2.00 5.26
N PHE A 28 11.95 0.94 4.47
CA PHE A 28 12.69 -0.26 4.87
C PHE A 28 14.18 0.03 5.03
N LEU A 29 14.78 0.72 4.06
CA LEU A 29 16.19 1.08 4.06
C LEU A 29 16.51 2.03 5.21
N GLU A 30 15.67 3.04 5.43
CA GLU A 30 15.81 3.98 6.54
C GLU A 30 15.72 3.27 7.90
N ALA A 31 14.75 2.36 8.08
CA ALA A 31 14.64 1.56 9.30
C ALA A 31 15.87 0.66 9.52
N GLN A 32 16.41 0.09 8.43
CA GLN A 32 17.62 -0.74 8.48
C GLN A 32 18.85 0.08 8.89
N GLU A 33 19.03 1.27 8.32
CA GLU A 33 20.13 2.19 8.64
C GLU A 33 20.08 2.65 10.11
N ASN A 34 18.88 3.01 10.57
CA ASN A 34 18.64 3.44 11.95
C ASN A 34 18.62 2.30 12.97
N ARG A 35 18.75 1.04 12.53
CA ARG A 35 18.60 -0.18 13.37
C ARG A 35 17.27 -0.24 14.13
N ASP A 36 16.20 0.31 13.55
CA ASP A 36 14.85 0.24 14.08
C ASP A 36 14.17 -1.07 13.67
N TYR A 37 14.39 -2.11 14.47
CA TYR A 37 13.85 -3.43 14.23
C TYR A 37 12.32 -3.51 14.41
N VAL A 38 11.70 -2.58 15.14
CA VAL A 38 10.25 -2.54 15.33
C VAL A 38 9.60 -2.10 14.02
N ARG A 39 10.05 -0.97 13.47
CA ARG A 39 9.58 -0.46 12.18
C ARG A 39 9.85 -1.44 11.04
N LEU A 40 11.02 -2.08 11.05
CA LEU A 40 11.37 -3.11 10.05
C LEU A 40 10.38 -4.29 10.06
N ARG A 41 9.99 -4.77 11.25
CA ARG A 41 9.03 -5.87 11.40
C ARG A 41 7.63 -5.49 10.93
N GLU A 42 7.19 -4.28 11.23
CA GLU A 42 5.90 -3.75 10.77
C GLU A 42 5.86 -3.63 9.25
N LEU A 43 6.90 -3.06 8.65
CA LEU A 43 7.01 -2.92 7.21
C LEU A 43 7.04 -4.28 6.51
N THR A 44 7.84 -5.20 7.04
CA THR A 44 7.91 -6.56 6.51
C THR A 44 6.55 -7.23 6.58
N ARG A 45 5.82 -7.12 7.70
CA ARG A 45 4.47 -7.68 7.83
C ARG A 45 3.48 -7.06 6.83
N LYS A 46 3.54 -5.74 6.65
CA LYS A 46 2.65 -5.02 5.73
C LYS A 46 2.86 -5.41 4.27
N TYR A 47 4.12 -5.65 3.88
CA TYR A 47 4.50 -5.87 2.47
C TYR A 47 4.98 -7.30 2.12
N SER A 48 5.11 -8.23 3.07
CA SER A 48 5.60 -9.61 2.82
C SER A 48 4.61 -10.51 2.09
N GLY A 49 3.38 -10.04 1.87
CA GLY A 49 2.28 -10.84 1.33
C GLY A 49 1.92 -12.05 2.21
N ASN A 50 0.92 -12.82 1.78
CA ASN A 50 0.60 -14.12 2.36
C ASN A 50 1.68 -15.13 1.95
N ARG A 51 2.88 -15.01 2.53
CA ARG A 51 3.89 -16.04 2.41
C ARG A 51 3.33 -17.27 3.14
N PRO A 52 3.15 -18.42 2.47
CA PRO A 52 2.77 -19.63 3.18
C PRO A 52 3.77 -19.83 4.31
N PRO A 53 3.33 -20.29 5.50
CA PRO A 53 4.23 -20.67 6.57
C PRO A 53 5.35 -21.48 5.95
N THR A 54 6.59 -21.05 6.16
CA THR A 54 7.74 -21.83 5.73
C THR A 54 7.68 -23.06 6.61
N GLU A 55 7.07 -24.13 6.10
CA GLU A 55 7.08 -25.45 6.74
C GLU A 55 8.52 -25.67 7.19
N PRO A 56 8.76 -25.90 8.50
CA PRO A 56 10.11 -26.18 8.95
C PRO A 56 10.60 -27.34 8.12
N TYR A 57 11.67 -27.12 7.34
CA TYR A 57 12.28 -28.17 6.55
C TYR A 57 12.50 -29.36 7.50
N ASN A 58 11.75 -30.44 7.27
CA ASN A 58 11.99 -31.73 7.88
C ASN A 58 13.27 -32.29 7.23
N SER A 59 14.40 -31.62 7.47
CA SER A 59 15.71 -32.18 7.18
C SER A 59 15.83 -33.42 8.06
N PRO A 60 15.99 -34.62 7.48
CA PRO A 60 16.03 -35.85 8.26
C PRO A 60 17.11 -35.73 9.33
N ALA A 61 16.71 -35.89 10.60
CA ALA A 61 17.60 -35.90 11.74
C ALA A 61 18.38 -37.22 11.74
N THR A 62 19.40 -37.35 10.89
CA THR A 62 20.29 -38.53 10.88
C THR A 62 21.52 -38.37 11.78
N PHE A 63 21.56 -37.35 12.65
CA PHE A 63 22.49 -37.33 13.77
C PHE A 63 21.73 -37.40 15.08
N ASP A 64 21.81 -38.57 15.70
CA ASP A 64 21.27 -38.94 17.00
C ASP A 64 21.79 -37.97 18.06
N THR A 65 21.00 -36.94 18.36
CA THR A 65 21.29 -35.99 19.45
C THR A 65 20.28 -36.32 20.55
N PRO A 66 20.72 -36.75 21.75
CA PRO A 66 19.80 -37.19 22.79
C PRO A 66 18.84 -36.05 23.15
N GLY A 67 17.54 -36.36 23.11
CA GLY A 67 16.46 -35.40 23.20
C GLY A 67 16.51 -34.58 24.48
N VAL A 68 16.59 -33.25 24.33
CA VAL A 68 16.19 -32.32 25.38
C VAL A 68 14.76 -31.91 25.05
N ASP A 69 13.85 -32.28 25.95
CA ASP A 69 12.44 -31.91 25.94
C ASP A 69 12.27 -30.42 25.66
N ARG A 70 12.00 -30.06 24.40
CA ARG A 70 11.47 -28.74 24.08
C ARG A 70 9.96 -28.83 24.21
N PRO A 71 9.33 -28.13 25.17
CA PRO A 71 7.89 -28.02 25.18
C PRO A 71 7.45 -27.33 23.90
N PHE A 72 6.57 -28.01 23.15
CA PHE A 72 5.79 -27.41 22.07
C PHE A 72 5.12 -26.14 22.62
N SER A 73 5.45 -24.98 22.03
CA SER A 73 4.72 -23.75 22.31
C SER A 73 3.30 -23.88 21.74
N PRO A 74 2.24 -23.81 22.55
CA PRO A 74 0.87 -23.94 22.06
C PRO A 74 0.43 -22.56 21.56
N SER A 75 0.69 -22.27 20.29
CA SER A 75 0.00 -21.18 19.60
C SER A 75 -0.31 -21.58 18.18
N VAL A 76 -1.07 -22.66 18.03
CA VAL A 76 -1.75 -22.99 16.78
C VAL A 76 -3.18 -23.39 17.11
N GLN A 77 -4.04 -22.38 17.30
CA GLN A 77 -5.48 -22.61 17.18
C GLN A 77 -5.77 -22.74 15.69
N ASN A 78 -6.01 -23.99 15.28
CA ASN A 78 -6.64 -24.35 14.03
C ASN A 78 -7.92 -23.54 13.83
N GLN A 79 -7.91 -22.65 12.84
CA GLN A 79 -9.11 -22.26 12.14
C GLN A 79 -8.89 -22.53 10.66
N THR A 80 -9.38 -23.68 10.23
CA THR A 80 -9.62 -24.00 8.83
C THR A 80 -10.65 -23.01 8.29
N ALA A 81 -10.21 -22.04 7.48
CA ALA A 81 -11.08 -21.27 6.61
C ALA A 81 -10.82 -21.69 5.15
N PRO A 82 -11.86 -21.84 4.32
CA PRO A 82 -11.71 -22.32 2.96
C PRO A 82 -10.91 -21.33 2.10
N SER A 83 -10.06 -21.90 1.26
CA SER A 83 -9.34 -21.27 0.17
C SER A 83 -10.29 -20.47 -0.73
N THR A 84 -10.34 -19.17 -0.50
CA THR A 84 -10.85 -18.22 -1.48
C THR A 84 -9.63 -17.60 -2.13
N VAL A 85 -9.52 -17.71 -3.45
CA VAL A 85 -8.58 -16.94 -4.28
C VAL A 85 -8.96 -15.48 -4.12
N GLY A 86 -8.52 -14.88 -3.02
CA GLY A 86 -8.66 -13.47 -2.75
C GLY A 86 -7.48 -12.77 -3.38
N SER A 87 -7.62 -12.35 -4.64
CA SER A 87 -7.01 -11.08 -5.03
C SER A 87 -7.28 -10.13 -3.88
N ASN A 88 -6.21 -9.63 -3.24
CA ASN A 88 -6.31 -8.64 -2.17
C ASN A 88 -6.72 -7.31 -2.83
N VAL A 89 -7.92 -7.30 -3.41
CA VAL A 89 -8.68 -6.11 -3.69
C VAL A 89 -9.20 -5.75 -2.31
N MET A 90 -8.40 -4.99 -1.57
CA MET A 90 -8.97 -4.12 -0.56
C MET A 90 -10.21 -3.50 -1.20
N ASP A 91 -11.38 -3.71 -0.61
CA ASP A 91 -12.61 -3.00 -0.95
C ASP A 91 -12.32 -1.51 -0.76
N LYS A 92 -11.70 -0.90 -1.77
CA LYS A 92 -11.42 0.51 -1.82
C LYS A 92 -12.77 1.13 -2.15
N PRO A 93 -13.26 2.07 -1.33
CA PRO A 93 -14.51 2.76 -1.64
C PRO A 93 -14.39 3.29 -3.06
N LYS A 94 -15.36 2.97 -3.93
CA LYS A 94 -15.38 3.39 -5.34
C LYS A 94 -14.92 4.84 -5.44
N ASP A 95 -13.67 5.04 -5.86
CA ASP A 95 -13.09 6.37 -5.82
C ASP A 95 -13.76 7.15 -6.94
N ILE A 96 -14.34 8.31 -6.63
CA ILE A 96 -15.06 9.13 -7.62
C ILE A 96 -14.08 9.55 -8.73
N THR A 97 -12.78 9.56 -8.42
CA THR A 97 -11.67 9.78 -9.35
C THR A 97 -11.38 8.61 -10.29
N GLU A 98 -11.90 7.40 -10.04
CA GLU A 98 -11.63 6.22 -10.88
C GLU A 98 -12.12 6.41 -12.32
N ASN A 99 -13.20 7.17 -12.51
CA ASN A 99 -13.81 7.38 -13.82
C ASN A 99 -13.32 8.63 -14.56
N HIS A 100 -12.40 9.41 -13.97
CA HIS A 100 -11.86 10.62 -14.59
C HIS A 100 -10.38 10.46 -14.96
N THR A 101 -10.02 10.97 -16.14
CA THR A 101 -8.64 11.31 -16.49
C THR A 101 -8.27 12.65 -15.85
N LEU A 102 -6.98 12.95 -15.73
CA LEU A 102 -6.50 14.21 -15.18
C LEU A 102 -7.16 15.42 -15.86
N ASP A 103 -7.18 15.44 -17.20
CA ASP A 103 -7.76 16.53 -17.98
C ASP A 103 -9.27 16.69 -17.77
N SER A 104 -10.03 15.59 -17.71
CA SER A 104 -11.47 15.62 -17.47
C SER A 104 -11.81 16.12 -16.05
N TYR A 105 -11.01 15.71 -15.06
CA TYR A 105 -11.18 16.16 -13.69
C TYR A 105 -10.88 17.66 -13.55
N LEU A 106 -9.79 18.13 -14.15
CA LEU A 106 -9.44 19.55 -14.19
C LEU A 106 -10.55 20.39 -14.84
N ALA A 107 -11.02 19.99 -16.02
CA ALA A 107 -12.05 20.74 -16.76
C ALA A 107 -13.36 20.91 -15.97
N THR A 108 -13.74 19.91 -15.18
CA THR A 108 -14.98 19.94 -14.39
C THR A 108 -14.83 20.65 -13.04
N HIS A 109 -13.63 20.69 -12.47
CA HIS A 109 -13.40 21.23 -11.13
C HIS A 109 -12.72 22.61 -11.09
N THR A 110 -12.24 23.14 -12.22
CA THR A 110 -11.62 24.49 -12.29
C THR A 110 -12.27 25.42 -13.32
N SER A 111 -13.32 24.99 -14.02
CA SER A 111 -13.87 25.75 -15.16
C SER A 111 -14.56 27.06 -14.77
N GLU A 112 -15.25 27.12 -13.63
CA GLU A 112 -15.92 28.34 -13.16
C GLU A 112 -14.91 29.40 -12.69
N ASP A 113 -13.91 29.00 -11.89
CA ASP A 113 -12.86 29.89 -11.39
C ASP A 113 -12.00 30.47 -12.53
N ASN A 114 -11.61 29.65 -13.52
CA ASN A 114 -10.79 30.10 -14.64
C ASN A 114 -11.51 31.15 -15.51
N ALA A 115 -12.80 30.94 -15.81
CA ALA A 115 -13.59 31.90 -16.59
C ALA A 115 -13.79 33.23 -15.84
N SER A 116 -13.91 33.18 -14.50
CA SER A 116 -14.02 34.37 -13.68
C SER A 116 -12.72 35.19 -13.68
N TYR A 117 -11.56 34.52 -13.65
CA TYR A 117 -10.24 35.16 -13.69
C TYR A 117 -10.03 35.92 -15.01
N ASP A 118 -10.32 35.28 -16.14
CA ASP A 118 -10.20 35.90 -17.46
C ASP A 118 -11.05 37.17 -17.57
N ARG A 119 -12.25 37.17 -16.96
CA ARG A 119 -13.12 38.35 -16.91
C ARG A 119 -12.50 39.49 -16.10
N VAL A 120 -11.89 39.19 -14.96
CA VAL A 120 -11.23 40.21 -14.11
C VAL A 120 -10.01 40.79 -14.84
N ILE A 121 -9.16 39.94 -15.43
CA ILE A 121 -8.00 40.39 -16.23
C ILE A 121 -8.44 41.23 -17.44
N ALA A 122 -9.52 40.85 -18.12
CA ALA A 122 -10.06 41.61 -19.24
C ALA A 122 -10.67 42.96 -18.83
N LEU A 123 -11.15 43.08 -17.59
CA LEU A 123 -11.62 44.35 -17.02
C LEU A 123 -10.47 45.25 -16.55
N GLU A 124 -9.40 44.68 -16.02
CA GLU A 124 -8.20 45.43 -15.60
C GLU A 124 -7.42 46.00 -16.79
N ASN A 125 -7.35 45.25 -17.90
CA ASN A 125 -6.67 45.68 -19.13
C ASN A 125 -7.47 46.68 -19.97
N LYS A 126 -8.52 47.30 -19.41
CA LYS A 126 -9.48 48.16 -20.12
C LYS A 126 -9.51 49.56 -19.50
#